data_AF-A0A7C5BZ73-F1
#
_entry.id   AF-A0A7C5BZ73-F1
#
_cell.length_a   1.000
_cell.length_b   1.000
_cell.length_c   1.000
_cell.angle_alpha   90.00
_cell.angle_beta   90.00
_cell.angle_gamma   90.00
#
_symmetry.space_group_name_H-M   'P 1'
#
loop_
_entity.id
_entity.type
_entity.pdbx_description
1 polymer ?
#
loop_
_entity_poly.entity_id
_entity_poly.type
_entity_poly.pdbx_seq_one_letter_code
_entity_poly.pdbx_strand_id
1 'polypeptide(L)'
;MFGGFPERVAGFGSVSPLPVTAWELRDCLERAGSGDRLAVVQTYWELARLWACWFLLKDQLALAEEWAVFLFQNSHLPGNAEGFLRLRAWRYQLQAEEDKWERAIVETQGRLSHLLRLPQGADLLLPSTLPHVGGYDLQWERLSQSQREDPRLQRLALKVAGTAQALPVALEAIGLADTAWAEELESFYSRGHDITKLLEVTELYLDLQRRWIDQVIEYNRAIAEYADATVSPDVPPRRFAASLILERESPPGEQTGPFPSGVAR
;
A
#
# COMPACT_ATOMS: atom_id res chain seq x y z
N MET A 1 8.74 -12.41 -14.86
CA MET A 1 9.97 -11.77 -14.35
C MET A 1 9.50 -10.68 -13.37
N PHE A 2 9.19 -11.06 -12.12
CA PHE A 2 8.59 -10.18 -11.11
C PHE A 2 9.63 -9.28 -10.43
N GLY A 3 10.35 -8.48 -11.21
CA GLY A 3 11.24 -7.44 -10.70
C GLY A 3 10.50 -6.11 -10.70
N GLY A 4 9.80 -5.77 -9.62
CA GLY A 4 9.34 -4.39 -9.46
C GLY A 4 8.17 -4.14 -8.52
N PHE A 5 7.22 -5.05 -8.32
CA PHE A 5 6.03 -4.68 -7.53
C PHE A 5 6.34 -4.45 -6.03
N PRO A 6 7.16 -5.26 -5.33
CA PRO A 6 7.58 -4.93 -3.96
C PRO A 6 8.74 -3.91 -3.88
N GLU A 7 9.49 -3.69 -4.97
CA GLU A 7 10.61 -2.73 -5.01
C GLU A 7 10.18 -1.31 -5.41
N ARG A 8 9.13 -1.15 -6.22
CA ARG A 8 8.57 0.16 -6.59
C ARG A 8 7.84 0.82 -5.43
N VAL A 9 7.29 0.00 -4.52
CA VAL A 9 6.80 0.45 -3.22
C VAL A 9 7.96 1.00 -2.38
N ALA A 10 9.19 0.50 -2.50
CA ALA A 10 10.34 1.02 -1.73
C ALA A 10 10.89 2.39 -2.22
N GLY A 11 10.32 2.98 -3.28
CA GLY A 11 10.76 4.23 -3.92
C GLY A 11 9.94 5.48 -3.56
N PHE A 12 9.34 5.52 -2.36
CA PHE A 12 8.35 6.51 -1.91
C PHE A 12 8.76 8.02 -1.90
N GLY A 13 9.94 8.39 -2.41
CA GLY A 13 10.57 9.67 -2.07
C GLY A 13 10.30 10.91 -2.93
N SER A 14 9.65 10.87 -4.11
CA SER A 14 9.75 12.02 -5.04
C SER A 14 8.49 12.55 -5.75
N VAL A 15 7.27 12.13 -5.42
CA VAL A 15 6.09 12.49 -6.25
C VAL A 15 5.07 13.41 -5.56
N SER A 16 5.26 13.81 -4.30
CA SER A 16 4.31 14.75 -3.66
C SER A 16 4.69 16.22 -3.93
N PRO A 17 3.76 17.08 -4.37
CA PRO A 17 3.98 18.53 -4.49
C PRO A 17 4.06 19.24 -3.13
N LEU A 18 3.86 18.53 -2.02
CA LEU A 18 3.90 19.05 -0.66
C LEU A 18 5.09 18.42 0.09
N PRO A 19 5.71 19.14 1.05
CA PRO A 19 6.76 18.59 1.88
C PRO A 19 6.19 17.43 2.70
N VAL A 20 6.59 16.21 2.33
CA VAL A 20 6.22 14.97 3.01
C VAL A 20 7.43 14.42 3.74
N THR A 21 7.22 13.89 4.93
CA THR A 21 8.23 13.12 5.67
C THR A 21 7.79 11.68 5.76
N ALA A 22 8.74 10.75 5.53
CA ALA A 22 8.53 9.33 5.73
C ALA A 22 8.42 9.01 7.23
N TRP A 23 7.33 8.37 7.66
CA TRP A 23 7.08 8.01 9.05
C TRP A 23 6.82 6.51 9.17
N GLU A 24 7.52 5.87 10.09
CA GLU A 24 7.24 4.49 10.44
C GLU A 24 6.08 4.41 11.45
N LEU A 25 5.33 3.31 11.39
CA LEU A 25 4.26 3.03 12.34
C LEU A 25 4.78 2.99 13.78
N ARG A 26 6.01 2.51 14.00
CA ARG A 26 6.65 2.52 15.32
C ARG A 26 6.83 3.94 15.86
N ASP A 27 7.26 4.89 15.03
CA ASP A 27 7.49 6.27 15.46
C ASP A 27 6.14 6.98 15.74
N CYS A 28 5.10 6.64 14.98
CA CYS A 28 3.73 7.07 15.26
C CYS A 28 3.25 6.55 16.64
N LEU A 29 3.46 5.27 16.92
CA LEU A 29 3.06 4.65 18.18
C LEU A 29 3.85 5.16 19.39
N GLU A 30 5.14 5.46 19.24
CA GLU A 30 5.97 6.07 20.29
C GLU A 30 5.45 7.45 20.72
N ARG A 31 4.86 8.19 19.77
CA ARG A 31 4.32 9.53 20.00
C ARG A 31 2.87 9.51 20.50
N ALA A 32 2.14 8.43 20.21
CA ALA A 32 0.76 8.25 20.62
C ALA A 32 0.62 8.03 22.14
N GLY A 33 -0.47 8.53 22.72
CA GLY A 33 -0.86 8.14 24.07
C GLY A 33 -1.28 6.67 24.13
N SER A 34 -1.20 6.04 25.30
CA SER A 34 -1.54 4.62 25.48
C SER A 34 -2.98 4.26 25.09
N GLY A 35 -3.92 5.22 25.20
CA GLY A 35 -5.33 5.02 24.84
C GLY A 35 -5.67 5.13 23.34
N ASP A 36 -4.76 5.67 22.51
CA ASP A 36 -5.05 5.98 21.10
C ASP A 36 -4.37 5.00 20.12
N ARG A 37 -3.70 3.96 20.62
CA ARG A 37 -2.83 3.07 19.81
C ARG A 37 -3.57 2.43 18.64
N LEU A 38 -4.72 1.80 18.89
CA LEU A 38 -5.49 1.14 17.84
C LEU A 38 -5.98 2.16 16.80
N ALA A 39 -6.45 3.33 17.23
CA ALA A 39 -6.90 4.40 16.34
C ALA A 39 -5.75 4.94 15.47
N VAL A 40 -4.55 5.07 16.03
CA VAL A 40 -3.33 5.45 15.29
C VAL A 40 -2.99 4.39 14.25
N VAL A 41 -2.97 3.10 14.61
CA VAL A 41 -2.66 2.01 13.67
C VAL A 41 -3.68 1.95 12.53
N GLN A 42 -4.98 2.03 12.85
CA GLN A 42 -6.05 2.00 11.84
C GLN A 42 -5.97 3.20 10.88
N THR A 43 -5.69 4.39 11.40
CA THR A 43 -5.56 5.61 10.60
C THR A 43 -4.27 5.58 9.76
N TYR A 44 -3.17 5.08 10.32
CA TYR A 44 -1.91 4.89 9.60
C TYR A 44 -2.09 3.93 8.42
N TRP A 45 -2.75 2.79 8.63
CA TRP A 45 -3.02 1.85 7.56
C TRP A 45 -4.01 2.37 6.52
N GLU A 46 -4.99 3.18 6.92
CA GLU A 46 -5.84 3.90 5.96
C GLU A 46 -5.01 4.84 5.10
N LEU A 47 -4.10 5.60 5.72
CA LEU A 47 -3.23 6.52 4.97
C LEU A 47 -2.34 5.75 3.98
N ALA A 48 -1.78 4.61 4.40
CA ALA A 48 -0.98 3.75 3.54
C ALA A 48 -1.79 3.23 2.33
N ARG A 49 -3.03 2.82 2.56
CA ARG A 49 -4.00 2.40 1.53
C ARG A 49 -4.21 3.50 0.49
N LEU A 50 -4.52 4.71 0.96
CA LEU A 50 -4.81 5.87 0.11
C LEU A 50 -3.60 6.24 -0.76
N TRP A 51 -2.40 6.28 -0.17
CA TRP A 51 -1.17 6.53 -0.92
C TRP A 51 -0.89 5.45 -1.97
N ALA A 52 -1.02 4.17 -1.60
CA ALA A 52 -0.82 3.07 -2.55
C ALA A 52 -1.78 3.16 -3.75
N CYS A 53 -3.07 3.41 -3.50
CA CYS A 53 -4.07 3.59 -4.56
C CYS A 53 -3.80 4.84 -5.43
N TRP A 54 -3.33 5.94 -4.84
CA TRP A 54 -2.96 7.13 -5.58
C TRP A 54 -1.74 6.89 -6.47
N PHE A 55 -0.72 6.16 -6.01
CA PHE A 55 0.42 5.78 -6.85
C PHE A 55 -0.01 4.90 -8.04
N LEU A 56 -0.86 3.89 -7.82
CA LEU A 56 -1.41 3.09 -8.91
C LEU A 56 -2.15 3.97 -9.94
N LEU A 57 -2.93 4.95 -9.48
CA LEU A 57 -3.61 5.89 -10.37
C LEU A 57 -2.62 6.73 -11.18
N LYS A 58 -1.52 7.19 -10.58
CA LYS A 58 -0.47 7.95 -11.27
C LYS A 58 0.19 7.12 -12.37
N ASP A 59 0.45 5.84 -12.11
CA ASP A 59 0.98 4.93 -13.13
C ASP A 59 0.00 4.80 -14.31
N GLN A 60 -1.31 4.71 -14.05
CA GLN A 60 -2.33 4.65 -15.10
C GLN A 60 -2.42 5.95 -15.91
N LEU A 61 -2.32 7.11 -15.26
CA LEU A 61 -2.27 8.39 -15.95
C LEU A 61 -1.03 8.51 -16.85
N ALA A 62 0.12 7.98 -16.41
CA ALA A 62 1.33 7.95 -17.23
C ALA A 62 1.15 7.04 -18.47
N LEU A 63 0.60 5.84 -18.29
CA LEU A 63 0.28 4.94 -19.41
C LEU A 63 -0.71 5.58 -20.40
N ALA A 64 -1.70 6.33 -19.90
CA ALA A 64 -2.65 7.05 -20.74
C ALA A 64 -1.95 8.05 -21.67
N GLU A 65 -0.92 8.75 -21.18
CA GLU A 65 -0.15 9.69 -22.00
C GLU A 65 0.69 8.94 -23.06
N GLU A 66 1.30 7.80 -22.71
CA GLU A 66 2.03 6.97 -23.67
C GLU A 66 1.13 6.47 -24.81
N TRP A 67 -0.05 5.94 -24.48
CA TRP A 67 -1.02 5.48 -25.47
C TRP A 67 -1.59 6.64 -26.31
N ALA A 68 -1.73 7.83 -25.73
CA ALA A 68 -2.19 9.00 -26.45
C ALA A 68 -1.19 9.42 -27.53
N VAL A 69 0.11 9.37 -27.24
CA VAL A 69 1.17 9.61 -28.22
C VAL A 69 1.11 8.59 -29.35
N PHE A 70 0.97 7.30 -29.04
CA PHE A 70 0.87 6.25 -30.06
C PHE A 70 -0.34 6.46 -30.98
N LEU A 71 -1.53 6.69 -30.41
CA LEU A 71 -2.76 6.92 -31.18
C LEU A 71 -2.68 8.17 -32.05
N PHE A 72 -2.06 9.24 -31.54
CA PHE A 72 -1.87 10.48 -32.28
C PHE A 72 -0.92 10.29 -33.48
N GLN A 73 0.22 9.62 -33.27
CA GLN A 73 1.17 9.34 -34.37
C GLN A 73 0.58 8.44 -35.45
N ASN A 74 -0.34 7.55 -35.06
CA ASN A 74 -1.00 6.60 -35.94
C ASN A 74 -2.44 7.02 -36.27
N SER A 75 -2.77 8.31 -36.23
CA SER A 75 -4.15 8.81 -36.41
C SER A 75 -4.76 8.50 -37.79
N HIS A 76 -3.92 8.15 -38.77
CA HIS A 76 -4.32 7.76 -40.11
C HIS A 76 -4.88 6.33 -40.18
N LEU A 77 -4.62 5.49 -39.16
CA LEU A 77 -5.16 4.14 -39.11
C LEU A 77 -6.66 4.16 -38.74
N PRO A 78 -7.48 3.27 -39.32
CA PRO A 78 -8.91 3.18 -38.99
C PRO A 78 -9.14 2.96 -37.49
N GLY A 79 -10.09 3.69 -36.91
CA GLY A 79 -10.48 3.55 -35.50
C GLY A 79 -9.62 4.34 -34.50
N ASN A 80 -8.41 4.80 -34.86
CA ASN A 80 -7.54 5.51 -33.93
C ASN A 80 -8.06 6.90 -33.52
N ALA A 81 -8.80 7.59 -34.40
CA ALA A 81 -9.45 8.85 -34.04
C ALA A 81 -10.54 8.66 -32.96
N GLU A 82 -11.33 7.60 -33.07
CA GLU A 82 -12.32 7.23 -32.05
C GLU A 82 -11.62 6.74 -30.78
N GLY A 83 -10.59 5.90 -30.91
CA GLY A 83 -9.78 5.43 -29.79
C GLY A 83 -9.16 6.58 -29.01
N PHE A 84 -8.69 7.63 -29.68
CA PHE A 84 -8.14 8.82 -29.03
C PHE A 84 -9.20 9.54 -28.17
N LEU A 85 -10.44 9.65 -28.66
CA LEU A 85 -11.54 10.22 -27.88
C LEU A 85 -11.91 9.35 -26.67
N ARG A 86 -11.91 8.02 -26.82
CA ARG A 86 -12.15 7.06 -25.73
C ARG A 86 -11.07 7.16 -24.65
N LEU A 87 -9.80 7.14 -25.05
CA LEU A 87 -8.67 7.31 -24.15
C LEU A 87 -8.72 8.65 -23.41
N ARG A 88 -9.08 9.73 -24.11
CA ARG A 88 -9.24 11.04 -23.50
C ARG A 88 -10.36 11.07 -22.46
N ALA A 89 -11.48 10.40 -22.73
CA ALA A 89 -12.57 10.27 -21.77
C ALA A 89 -12.14 9.50 -20.52
N TRP A 90 -11.44 8.36 -20.70
CA TRP A 90 -10.87 7.59 -19.61
C TRP A 90 -9.88 8.40 -18.77
N ARG A 91 -8.98 9.15 -19.42
CA ARG A 91 -8.03 10.04 -18.73
C ARG A 91 -8.74 11.09 -17.87
N TYR A 92 -9.83 11.68 -18.35
CA TYR A 92 -10.64 12.61 -17.55
C TYR A 92 -11.31 11.93 -16.35
N GLN A 93 -11.70 10.65 -16.47
CA GLN A 93 -12.21 9.89 -15.33
C GLN A 93 -11.11 9.66 -14.29
N LEU A 94 -9.90 9.28 -14.72
CA LEU A 94 -8.75 9.10 -13.82
C LEU A 94 -8.37 10.41 -13.11
N GLN A 95 -8.35 11.54 -13.81
CA GLN A 95 -8.09 12.86 -13.22
C GLN A 95 -9.17 13.25 -12.19
N ALA A 96 -10.44 12.95 -12.46
CA ALA A 96 -11.50 13.17 -11.48
C ALA A 96 -11.40 12.25 -10.26
N GLU A 97 -10.82 11.06 -10.39
CA GLU A 97 -10.48 10.19 -9.27
C GLU A 97 -9.29 10.71 -8.47
N GLU A 98 -8.27 11.25 -9.14
CA GLU A 98 -7.07 11.84 -8.53
C GLU A 98 -7.44 12.88 -7.47
N ASP A 99 -8.32 13.82 -7.83
CA ASP A 99 -8.85 14.85 -6.92
C ASP A 99 -9.56 14.24 -5.69
N LYS A 100 -10.16 13.06 -5.81
CA LYS A 100 -10.81 12.37 -4.68
C LYS A 100 -9.77 11.74 -3.75
N TRP A 101 -8.76 11.08 -4.31
CA TRP A 101 -7.68 10.47 -3.54
C TRP A 101 -6.84 11.52 -2.81
N GLU A 102 -6.48 12.62 -3.47
CA GLU A 102 -5.69 13.70 -2.85
C GLU A 102 -6.42 14.31 -1.65
N ARG A 103 -7.73 14.56 -1.76
CA ARG A 103 -8.54 15.04 -0.64
C ARG A 103 -8.58 14.03 0.51
N ALA A 104 -8.80 12.76 0.21
CA ALA A 104 -8.84 11.71 1.23
C ALA A 104 -7.49 11.53 1.94
N ILE A 105 -6.37 11.66 1.21
CA ILE A 105 -5.01 11.65 1.75
C ILE A 105 -4.83 12.80 2.73
N VAL A 106 -5.13 14.04 2.31
CA VAL A 106 -4.98 15.24 3.16
C VAL A 106 -5.86 15.14 4.41
N GLU A 107 -7.11 14.69 4.27
CA GLU A 107 -8.02 14.50 5.41
C GLU A 107 -7.48 13.46 6.39
N THR A 108 -6.98 12.32 5.89
CA THR A 108 -6.45 11.25 6.72
C THR A 108 -5.12 11.63 7.37
N GLN A 109 -4.27 12.39 6.67
CA GLN A 109 -3.07 13.00 7.25
C GLN A 109 -3.43 13.95 8.39
N GLY A 110 -4.42 14.81 8.21
CA GLY A 110 -4.90 15.70 9.27
C GLY A 110 -5.40 14.95 10.50
N ARG A 111 -6.17 13.88 10.30
CA ARG A 111 -6.65 12.99 11.37
C ARG A 111 -5.49 12.30 12.09
N LEU A 112 -4.51 11.77 11.37
CA LEU A 112 -3.34 11.12 11.96
C LEU A 112 -2.48 12.14 12.74
N SER A 113 -2.21 13.30 12.18
CA SER A 113 -1.50 14.40 12.85
C SER A 113 -2.18 14.84 14.14
N HIS A 114 -3.52 14.87 14.15
CA HIS A 114 -4.29 15.16 15.36
C HIS A 114 -4.12 14.06 16.43
N LEU A 115 -4.21 12.79 16.06
CA LEU A 115 -3.96 11.66 16.99
C LEU A 115 -2.53 11.69 17.56
N LEU A 116 -1.55 12.08 16.73
CA LEU A 116 -0.14 12.21 17.12
C LEU A 116 0.20 13.53 17.82
N ARG A 117 -0.76 14.44 17.96
CA ARG A 117 -0.62 15.79 18.55
C ARG A 117 0.55 16.57 17.93
N LEU A 118 0.70 16.48 16.61
CA LEU A 118 1.74 17.22 15.89
C LEU A 118 1.41 18.72 15.88
N PRO A 119 2.44 19.59 15.90
CA PRO A 119 2.23 21.03 15.80
C PRO A 119 1.61 21.40 14.45
N GLN A 120 0.87 22.51 14.42
CA GLN A 120 0.37 23.07 13.15
C GLN A 120 1.55 23.41 12.24
N GLY A 121 1.42 23.06 10.96
CA GLY A 121 2.48 23.26 9.97
C GLY A 121 3.62 22.23 10.02
N ALA A 122 3.47 21.14 10.78
CA ALA A 122 4.34 19.98 10.63
C ALA A 122 4.26 19.40 9.21
N ASP A 123 5.36 18.81 8.74
CA ASP A 123 5.42 18.13 7.46
C ASP A 123 4.35 17.04 7.34
N LEU A 124 3.86 16.83 6.12
CA LEU A 124 2.82 15.86 5.87
C LEU A 124 3.34 14.43 6.00
N LEU A 125 2.53 13.57 6.61
CA LEU A 125 2.91 12.19 6.92
C LEU A 125 2.84 11.30 5.69
N LEU A 126 3.94 10.64 5.35
CA LEU A 126 4.00 9.56 4.35
C LEU A 126 4.33 8.23 5.04
N PRO A 127 3.41 7.25 5.05
CA PRO A 127 3.66 5.94 5.64
C PRO A 127 4.85 5.22 4.97
N SER A 128 5.82 4.76 5.75
CA SER A 128 6.99 4.02 5.25
C SER A 128 7.06 2.56 5.71
N THR A 129 6.36 2.20 6.78
CA THR A 129 6.24 0.80 7.23
C THR A 129 5.43 -0.02 6.22
N LEU A 130 6.02 -1.12 5.76
CA LEU A 130 5.37 -2.08 4.88
C LEU A 130 4.32 -2.90 5.65
N PRO A 131 3.14 -3.14 5.06
CA PRO A 131 2.13 -4.00 5.65
C PRO A 131 2.56 -5.47 5.64
N HIS A 132 2.04 -6.23 6.59
CA HIS A 132 2.21 -7.68 6.65
C HIS A 132 1.42 -8.37 5.52
N VAL A 133 2.05 -9.32 4.83
CA VAL A 133 1.42 -10.11 3.75
C VAL A 133 1.59 -11.63 3.91
N GLY A 134 2.44 -12.07 4.86
CA GLY A 134 2.65 -13.49 5.19
C GLY A 134 1.74 -13.98 6.31
N GLY A 135 1.98 -15.22 6.77
CA GLY A 135 1.31 -15.77 7.96
C GLY A 135 1.73 -15.04 9.23
N TYR A 136 0.75 -14.64 10.05
CA TYR A 136 0.98 -13.96 11.32
C TYR A 136 0.92 -14.97 12.48
N ASP A 137 1.96 -14.99 13.33
CA ASP A 137 1.97 -15.83 14.53
C ASP A 137 1.11 -15.19 15.62
N LEU A 138 -0.08 -15.76 15.83
CA LEU A 138 -1.00 -15.35 16.89
C LEU A 138 -0.43 -15.61 18.30
N GLN A 139 0.63 -16.42 18.44
CA GLN A 139 1.15 -16.87 19.74
C GLN A 139 0.06 -17.48 20.63
N TRP A 140 -0.92 -18.16 20.01
CA TRP A 140 -2.13 -18.66 20.66
C TRP A 140 -1.82 -19.54 21.89
N GLU A 141 -0.76 -20.34 21.81
CA GLU A 141 -0.33 -21.22 22.92
C GLU A 141 0.30 -20.49 24.10
N ARG A 142 0.69 -19.23 23.95
CA ARG A 142 1.21 -18.39 25.04
C ARG A 142 0.13 -17.67 25.83
N LEU A 143 -1.12 -17.70 25.34
CA LEU A 143 -2.26 -17.08 26.00
C LEU A 143 -2.69 -17.88 27.24
N SER A 144 -3.22 -17.19 28.25
CA SER A 144 -3.83 -17.85 29.40
C SER A 144 -5.06 -18.67 28.97
N GLN A 145 -5.48 -19.63 29.79
CA GLN A 145 -6.72 -20.37 29.52
C GLN A 145 -7.94 -19.44 29.43
N SER A 146 -8.05 -18.45 30.33
CA SER A 146 -9.14 -17.48 30.31
C SER A 146 -9.19 -16.63 29.04
N GLN A 147 -8.02 -16.27 28.48
CA GLN A 147 -7.94 -15.54 27.20
C GLN A 147 -8.36 -16.44 26.02
N ARG A 148 -7.89 -17.70 25.99
CA ARG A 148 -8.26 -18.64 24.91
C ARG A 148 -9.75 -18.97 24.88
N GLU A 149 -10.42 -18.92 26.03
CA GLU A 149 -11.86 -19.14 26.16
C GLU A 149 -12.69 -17.88 25.85
N ASP A 150 -12.09 -16.70 25.67
CA ASP A 150 -12.80 -15.47 25.31
C ASP A 150 -13.36 -15.55 23.87
N PRO A 151 -14.70 -15.54 23.68
CA PRO A 151 -15.32 -15.59 22.36
C PRO A 151 -14.99 -14.39 21.46
N ARG A 152 -14.65 -13.23 22.04
CA ARG A 152 -14.17 -12.08 21.26
C ARG A 152 -12.79 -12.39 20.68
N LEU A 153 -11.88 -12.91 21.48
CA LEU A 153 -10.52 -13.20 21.04
C LEU A 153 -10.48 -14.32 20.00
N GLN A 154 -11.29 -15.37 20.17
CA GLN A 154 -11.46 -16.43 19.17
C GLN A 154 -11.95 -15.89 17.82
N ARG A 155 -12.92 -14.96 17.82
CA ARG A 155 -13.41 -14.32 16.59
C ARG A 155 -12.33 -13.49 15.90
N LEU A 156 -11.51 -12.76 16.67
CA LEU A 156 -10.38 -12.00 16.13
C LEU A 156 -9.32 -12.92 15.53
N ALA A 157 -8.96 -14.02 16.19
CA ALA A 157 -8.05 -15.02 15.65
C ALA A 157 -8.56 -15.61 14.33
N LEU A 158 -9.85 -15.96 14.25
CA LEU A 158 -10.49 -16.41 13.01
C LEU A 158 -10.48 -15.34 11.91
N LYS A 159 -10.71 -14.06 12.27
CA LYS A 159 -10.64 -12.94 11.33
C LYS A 159 -9.24 -12.79 10.74
N VAL A 160 -8.19 -12.85 11.57
CA VAL A 160 -6.79 -12.80 11.11
C VAL A 160 -6.50 -13.96 10.15
N ALA A 161 -6.87 -15.19 10.52
CA ALA A 161 -6.64 -16.36 9.67
C ALA A 161 -7.41 -16.28 8.34
N GLY A 162 -8.69 -15.88 8.38
CA GLY A 162 -9.53 -15.77 7.19
C GLY A 162 -9.05 -14.69 6.22
N THR A 163 -8.64 -13.53 6.73
CA THR A 163 -8.09 -12.45 5.90
C THR A 163 -6.72 -12.82 5.31
N ALA A 164 -5.85 -13.51 6.07
CA ALA A 164 -4.58 -14.02 5.55
C ALA A 164 -4.76 -15.01 4.38
N GLN A 165 -5.73 -15.92 4.50
CA GLN A 165 -6.01 -16.93 3.46
C GLN A 165 -6.54 -16.33 2.15
N ALA A 166 -7.15 -15.14 2.20
CA ALA A 166 -7.67 -14.47 1.01
C ALA A 166 -6.56 -13.83 0.15
N LEU A 167 -5.42 -13.44 0.76
CA LEU A 167 -4.37 -12.69 0.07
C LEU A 167 -3.75 -13.44 -1.12
N PRO A 168 -3.39 -14.74 -1.03
CA PRO A 168 -2.82 -15.47 -2.17
C PRO A 168 -3.81 -15.60 -3.33
N VAL A 169 -5.11 -15.76 -3.04
CA VAL A 169 -6.16 -15.88 -4.06
C VAL A 169 -6.31 -14.57 -4.84
N ALA A 170 -6.30 -13.44 -4.14
CA ALA A 170 -6.34 -12.14 -4.80
C ALA A 170 -5.07 -11.86 -5.62
N LEU A 171 -3.90 -12.29 -5.13
CA LEU A 171 -2.65 -12.16 -5.86
C LEU A 171 -2.63 -13.02 -7.15
N GLU A 172 -3.20 -14.21 -7.12
CA GLU A 172 -3.36 -15.06 -8.31
C GLU A 172 -4.26 -14.38 -9.36
N ALA A 173 -5.37 -13.78 -8.92
CA ALA A 173 -6.27 -13.04 -9.81
C ALA A 173 -5.56 -11.84 -10.48
N ILE A 174 -4.71 -11.12 -9.74
CA ILE A 174 -3.85 -10.05 -10.31
C ILE A 174 -2.89 -10.62 -11.35
N GLY A 175 -2.25 -11.76 -11.08
CA GLY A 175 -1.33 -12.38 -12.04
C GLY A 175 -1.99 -12.81 -13.35
N LEU A 176 -3.24 -13.31 -13.28
CA LEU A 176 -4.03 -13.63 -14.47
C LEU A 176 -4.42 -12.38 -15.25
N ALA A 177 -4.82 -11.31 -14.56
CA ALA A 177 -5.16 -10.03 -15.18
C ALA A 177 -3.93 -9.34 -15.80
N ASP A 178 -2.77 -9.42 -15.16
CA ASP A 178 -1.48 -8.92 -15.70
C ASP A 178 -1.12 -9.63 -17.01
N THR A 179 -1.33 -10.95 -17.08
CA THR A 179 -1.10 -11.72 -18.31
C THR A 179 -2.04 -11.26 -19.43
N ALA A 180 -3.34 -11.13 -19.14
CA ALA A 180 -4.31 -10.65 -20.12
C ALA A 180 -4.02 -9.20 -20.57
N TRP A 181 -3.60 -8.34 -19.64
CA TRP A 181 -3.21 -6.96 -19.92
C TRP A 181 -2.00 -6.90 -20.85
N ALA A 182 -0.98 -7.73 -20.61
CA ALA A 182 0.22 -7.80 -21.46
C ALA A 182 -0.11 -8.28 -22.89
N GLU A 183 -0.99 -9.28 -23.02
CA GLU A 183 -1.45 -9.79 -24.33
C GLU A 183 -2.21 -8.71 -25.12
N GLU A 184 -3.12 -7.98 -24.47
CA GLU A 184 -3.88 -6.90 -25.12
C GLU A 184 -3.01 -5.69 -25.43
N LEU A 185 -2.02 -5.38 -24.59
CA LEU A 185 -1.04 -4.32 -24.88
C LEU A 185 -0.19 -4.66 -26.12
N GLU A 186 0.26 -5.90 -26.25
CA GLU A 186 0.98 -6.36 -27.45
C GLU A 186 0.08 -6.32 -28.69
N SER A 187 -1.18 -6.75 -28.55
CA SER A 187 -2.19 -6.68 -29.63
C SER A 187 -2.45 -5.24 -30.08
N PHE A 188 -2.56 -4.30 -29.15
CA PHE A 188 -2.75 -2.87 -29.42
C PHE A 188 -1.62 -2.30 -30.28
N TYR A 189 -0.36 -2.55 -29.90
CA TYR A 189 0.80 -2.05 -30.65
C TYR A 189 1.03 -2.76 -31.99
N SER A 190 0.80 -4.08 -32.05
CA SER A 190 1.16 -4.89 -33.24
C SER A 190 0.08 -4.94 -34.31
N ARG A 191 -1.20 -4.95 -33.92
CA ARG A 191 -2.33 -5.13 -34.85
C ARG A 191 -3.06 -3.83 -35.16
N GLY A 192 -2.68 -2.72 -34.52
CA GLY A 192 -3.28 -1.39 -34.74
C GLY A 192 -4.78 -1.37 -34.42
N HIS A 193 -5.22 -2.15 -33.44
CA HIS A 193 -6.63 -2.38 -33.14
C HIS A 193 -7.08 -1.86 -31.78
N ASP A 194 -8.31 -1.36 -31.79
CA ASP A 194 -9.27 -1.07 -30.70
C ASP A 194 -8.72 -0.95 -29.28
N ILE A 195 -8.38 0.28 -28.90
CA ILE A 195 -8.01 0.64 -27.52
C ILE A 195 -9.10 0.30 -26.49
N THR A 196 -10.36 0.08 -26.90
CA THR A 196 -11.45 -0.23 -25.97
C THR A 196 -11.14 -1.47 -25.13
N LYS A 197 -10.64 -2.54 -25.75
CA LYS A 197 -10.27 -3.76 -25.01
C LYS A 197 -9.09 -3.54 -24.06
N LEU A 198 -8.08 -2.78 -24.51
CA LEU A 198 -6.95 -2.43 -23.67
C LEU A 198 -7.42 -1.63 -22.44
N LEU A 199 -8.33 -0.67 -22.61
CA LEU A 199 -8.93 0.07 -21.51
C LEU A 199 -9.72 -0.83 -20.56
N GLU A 200 -10.58 -1.72 -21.09
CA GLU A 200 -11.37 -2.66 -20.28
C GLU A 200 -10.50 -3.57 -19.41
N VAL A 201 -9.44 -4.16 -19.99
CA VAL A 201 -8.52 -5.02 -19.24
C VAL A 201 -7.66 -4.22 -18.26
N THR A 202 -7.30 -2.98 -18.62
CA THR A 202 -6.57 -2.08 -17.72
C THR A 202 -7.42 -1.68 -16.52
N GLU A 203 -8.69 -1.36 -16.71
CA GLU A 203 -9.64 -1.06 -15.63
C GLU A 203 -9.82 -2.27 -14.70
N LEU A 204 -10.01 -3.46 -15.27
CA LEU A 204 -10.09 -4.70 -14.49
C LEU A 204 -8.82 -4.95 -13.68
N TYR A 205 -7.64 -4.76 -14.29
CA TYR A 205 -6.36 -4.95 -13.62
C TYR A 205 -6.18 -3.97 -12.46
N LEU A 206 -6.48 -2.69 -12.68
CA LEU A 206 -6.46 -1.65 -11.65
C LEU A 206 -7.41 -1.98 -10.48
N ASP A 207 -8.63 -2.41 -10.78
CA ASP A 207 -9.63 -2.78 -9.79
C ASP A 207 -9.17 -3.96 -8.92
N LEU A 208 -8.54 -4.96 -9.52
CA LEU A 208 -7.98 -6.11 -8.81
C LEU A 208 -6.82 -5.69 -7.91
N GLN A 209 -5.92 -4.82 -8.38
CA GLN A 209 -4.83 -4.28 -7.56
C GLN A 209 -5.36 -3.48 -6.37
N ARG A 210 -6.36 -2.61 -6.58
CA ARG A 210 -7.02 -1.83 -5.50
C ARG A 210 -7.66 -2.75 -4.46
N ARG A 211 -8.41 -3.77 -4.90
CA ARG A 211 -9.03 -4.75 -3.99
C ARG A 211 -7.99 -5.53 -3.18
N TRP A 212 -6.86 -5.89 -3.79
CA TRP A 212 -5.78 -6.56 -3.07
C TRP A 212 -5.15 -5.64 -2.01
N ILE A 213 -4.91 -4.36 -2.34
CA ILE A 213 -4.46 -3.36 -1.35
C ILE A 213 -5.46 -3.28 -0.19
N ASP A 214 -6.76 -3.19 -0.48
CA ASP A 214 -7.80 -3.15 0.56
C ASP A 214 -7.75 -4.41 1.45
N GLN A 215 -7.57 -5.61 0.88
CA GLN A 215 -7.45 -6.86 1.63
C GLN A 215 -6.19 -6.91 2.50
N VAL A 216 -5.04 -6.44 1.99
CA VAL A 216 -3.80 -6.33 2.77
C VAL A 216 -4.01 -5.41 3.98
N ILE A 217 -4.67 -4.28 3.78
CA ILE A 217 -4.95 -3.33 4.87
C ILE A 217 -5.94 -3.90 5.88
N GLU A 218 -6.99 -4.60 5.44
CA GLU A 218 -7.93 -5.28 6.32
C GLU A 218 -7.26 -6.40 7.14
N TYR A 219 -6.32 -7.14 6.55
CA TYR A 219 -5.52 -8.12 7.27
C TYR A 219 -4.67 -7.47 8.37
N ASN A 220 -4.00 -6.35 8.06
CA ASN A 220 -3.17 -5.62 9.04
C ASN A 220 -4.02 -4.96 10.14
N ARG A 221 -5.25 -4.53 9.83
CA ARG A 221 -6.22 -4.08 10.84
C ARG A 221 -6.69 -5.24 11.73
N ALA A 222 -6.93 -6.42 11.17
CA ALA A 222 -7.28 -7.60 11.96
C ALA A 222 -6.15 -7.99 12.92
N ILE A 223 -4.89 -7.94 12.47
CA ILE A 223 -3.70 -8.11 13.32
C ILE A 223 -3.70 -7.08 14.45
N ALA A 224 -3.93 -5.81 14.12
CA ALA A 224 -3.96 -4.73 15.12
C ALA A 224 -5.04 -4.92 16.18
N GLU A 225 -6.26 -5.29 15.78
CA GLU A 225 -7.35 -5.59 16.70
C GLU A 225 -7.04 -6.80 17.60
N TYR A 226 -6.40 -7.83 17.04
CA TYR A 226 -5.98 -9.01 17.80
C TYR A 226 -4.86 -8.68 18.81
N ALA A 227 -3.85 -7.93 18.39
CA ALA A 227 -2.75 -7.50 19.25
C ALA A 227 -3.25 -6.58 20.38
N ASP A 228 -4.14 -5.64 20.08
CA ASP A 228 -4.76 -4.76 21.08
C ASP A 228 -5.58 -5.54 22.13
N ALA A 229 -6.24 -6.63 21.72
CA ALA A 229 -6.98 -7.50 22.63
C ALA A 229 -6.10 -8.43 23.49
N THR A 230 -4.85 -8.69 23.08
CA THR A 230 -3.95 -9.65 23.74
C THR A 230 -2.86 -8.98 24.57
N VAL A 231 -2.43 -7.79 24.18
CA VAL A 231 -1.35 -7.04 24.81
C VAL A 231 -1.93 -6.07 25.84
N SER A 232 -1.37 -6.05 27.05
CA SER A 232 -1.80 -5.09 28.08
C SER A 232 -1.59 -3.64 27.62
N PRO A 233 -2.52 -2.71 27.93
CA PRO A 233 -2.37 -1.29 27.59
C PRO A 233 -1.12 -0.65 28.20
N ASP A 234 -0.57 -1.22 29.28
CA ASP A 234 0.64 -0.74 29.95
C ASP A 234 1.95 -1.12 29.23
N VAL A 235 1.88 -2.00 28.23
CA VAL A 235 3.06 -2.40 27.46
C VAL A 235 3.65 -1.20 26.73
N PRO A 236 4.98 -1.01 26.70
CA PRO A 236 5.59 0.11 25.99
C PRO A 236 5.24 0.12 24.49
N PRO A 237 5.03 1.30 23.86
CA PRO A 237 4.65 1.40 22.45
C PRO A 237 5.55 0.63 21.48
N ARG A 238 6.86 0.58 21.73
CA ARG A 238 7.81 -0.22 20.94
C ARG A 238 7.47 -1.70 20.91
N ARG A 239 7.11 -2.29 22.06
CA ARG A 239 6.75 -3.71 22.15
C ARG A 239 5.41 -3.99 21.49
N PHE A 240 4.47 -3.05 21.55
CA PHE A 240 3.23 -3.13 20.80
C PHE A 240 3.48 -3.05 19.29
N ALA A 241 4.29 -2.10 18.82
CA ALA A 241 4.67 -2.00 17.41
C ALA A 241 5.36 -3.27 16.88
N ALA A 242 6.27 -3.85 17.66
CA ALA A 242 6.94 -5.12 17.33
C ALA A 242 5.98 -6.32 17.26
N SER A 243 4.82 -6.26 17.93
CA SER A 243 3.80 -7.29 17.78
C SER A 243 3.00 -7.16 16.47
N LEU A 244 3.01 -5.98 15.84
CA LEU A 244 2.23 -5.71 14.62
C LEU A 244 3.03 -5.90 13.34
N ILE A 245 4.35 -5.77 13.42
CA ILE A 245 5.24 -5.68 12.26
C ILE A 245 6.24 -6.83 12.35
N LEU A 246 6.53 -7.48 11.23
CA LEU A 246 7.75 -8.27 11.11
C LEU A 246 8.92 -7.29 11.12
N GLU A 247 9.67 -7.21 12.22
CA GLU A 247 10.93 -6.49 12.20
C GLU A 247 11.77 -7.06 11.06
N ARG A 248 12.17 -6.21 10.11
CA ARG A 248 13.24 -6.58 9.18
C ARG A 248 14.44 -6.91 10.06
N GLU A 249 14.86 -8.18 10.09
CA GLU A 249 16.19 -8.50 10.58
C GLU A 249 17.15 -7.60 9.80
N SER A 250 17.81 -6.67 10.51
CA SER A 250 18.93 -5.95 9.92
C SER A 250 19.93 -7.02 9.46
N PRO A 251 20.45 -6.96 8.23
CA PRO A 251 21.44 -7.93 7.79
C PRO A 251 22.59 -7.96 8.81
N PRO A 252 23.08 -9.15 9.21
CA PRO A 252 24.15 -9.23 10.18
C PRO A 252 25.43 -8.69 9.55
N GLY A 253 25.77 -7.42 9.83
CA GLY A 253 27.10 -6.90 9.55
C GLY A 253 27.20 -5.46 9.05
N GLU A 254 26.71 -4.48 9.79
CA GLU A 254 27.40 -3.19 9.90
C GLU A 254 27.73 -2.92 11.36
N GLN A 255 28.57 -3.81 11.92
CA GLN A 255 29.42 -3.40 13.03
C GLN A 255 30.44 -2.42 12.45
N THR A 256 30.17 -1.13 12.62
CA THR A 256 31.17 -0.07 12.51
C THR A 256 32.23 -0.30 13.59
N GLY A 257 33.21 -1.14 13.26
CA GLY A 257 34.48 -1.21 13.99
C GLY A 257 35.27 0.08 13.75
N PRO A 258 36.04 0.57 14.74
CA PRO A 258 36.76 1.82 14.62
C PRO A 258 37.89 1.66 13.61
N PHE A 259 37.94 2.54 12.61
CA PHE A 259 39.09 2.67 11.71
C PHE A 259 40.37 2.89 12.52
N PRO A 260 41.40 2.04 12.41
CA PRO A 260 42.73 2.41 12.86
C PRO A 260 43.36 3.33 11.82
N SER A 261 43.71 4.52 12.29
CA SER A 261 44.57 5.52 11.68
C SER A 261 45.99 5.00 11.37
N GLY A 262 46.54 5.40 10.21
CA GLY A 262 47.96 5.29 9.83
C GLY A 262 48.35 3.91 9.24
N VAL A 263 49.24 3.76 8.25
CA VAL A 263 50.49 4.49 7.98
C VAL A 263 50.88 4.30 6.50
N ALA A 264 51.58 5.30 5.97
CA ALA A 264 52.24 5.39 4.68
C ALA A 264 53.20 4.22 4.33
N ARG A 265 53.27 3.88 3.04
CA ARG A 265 54.44 4.07 2.16
C ARG A 265 54.07 3.80 0.71
#